data_AF-I9ZIS4-F1
#
_entry.id   AF-I9ZIS4-F1
#
_cell.length_a   1.000
_cell.length_b   1.000
_cell.length_c   1.000
_cell.angle_alpha   90.00
_cell.angle_beta   90.00
_cell.angle_gamma   90.00
#
_symmetry.space_group_name_H-M   'P 1'
#
loop_
_entity.id
_entity.type
_entity.pdbx_description
1 polymer ?
#
loop_
_entity_poly.entity_id
_entity_poly.type
_entity_poly.pdbx_seq_one_letter_code
_entity_poly.pdbx_strand_id
1 'polypeptide(L)'
;MTQVYIISLKESQRRLDTEKLVLESNEKFKGRCVFQIFDAISPKHEDFEKFVQELYDSSNLLKSDWFHSDYCYQELLPQEFGCYLSHYLLWKECVKTNQPIIILEDDVALESNFMQALEDCLKSPFDFVRLYGHYWGGHKTNLCALPIYTETEEAKASIEKTPIENYEVTPPPPNPAQDAQQDFIIETQQDPKELPNPCKIAPQKTSFNPVVFKKIKRKLNRFIGSILARTEVYKNIVGKYDDLTGKYDDLTGKYDDLTGKYDDLTGKYDDLTTKYESLLAKEVNIKETFWERRADSEKEAFFLEHFYLTSVYVASTAGYYLTPKGAKTFIEATERFKIIEPVDMFMNNPTYHDVANLTYLPCPISLNKHAFNSTIQNAKKPDISLKPPKKSYFDNLFYHKFNAQKCLKAFHKYSKQYASLKTPKEV
;
A
#
# COMPACT_ATOMS: atom_id res chain seq x y z
N MET A 1 -4.02 -29.00 38.09
CA MET A 1 -3.00 -28.88 37.02
C MET A 1 -3.50 -27.83 36.04
N THR A 2 -2.65 -26.87 35.70
CA THR A 2 -3.03 -25.77 34.80
C THR A 2 -3.21 -26.28 33.37
N GLN A 3 -4.27 -25.84 32.71
CA GLN A 3 -4.57 -26.26 31.33
C GLN A 3 -3.90 -25.31 30.33
N VAL A 4 -3.23 -25.87 29.34
CA VAL A 4 -2.63 -25.16 28.21
C VAL A 4 -3.35 -25.60 26.93
N TYR A 5 -4.04 -24.67 26.30
CA TYR A 5 -4.76 -24.90 25.06
C TYR A 5 -3.94 -24.36 23.90
N ILE A 6 -3.71 -25.19 22.88
CA ILE A 6 -3.14 -24.73 21.61
C ILE A 6 -4.27 -24.67 20.58
N ILE A 7 -4.56 -23.48 20.06
CA ILE A 7 -5.54 -23.24 19.01
C ILE A 7 -4.92 -23.70 17.69
N SER A 8 -5.51 -24.72 17.07
CA SER A 8 -5.06 -25.18 15.75
C SER A 8 -6.24 -25.67 14.92
N LEU A 9 -6.28 -25.27 13.65
CA LEU A 9 -7.28 -25.73 12.70
C LEU A 9 -7.11 -27.23 12.45
N LYS A 10 -8.22 -27.98 12.50
CA LYS A 10 -8.22 -29.44 12.38
C LYS A 10 -7.64 -29.94 11.05
N GLU A 11 -7.89 -29.18 9.98
CA GLU A 11 -7.42 -29.50 8.63
C GLU A 11 -6.07 -28.84 8.28
N SER A 12 -5.44 -28.13 9.23
CA SER A 12 -4.15 -27.48 8.98
C SER A 12 -3.03 -28.49 8.93
N GLN A 13 -2.09 -28.31 7.99
CA GLN A 13 -0.86 -29.11 7.98
C GLN A 13 -0.02 -28.92 9.25
N ARG A 14 -0.15 -27.75 9.91
CA ARG A 14 0.51 -27.44 11.20
C ARG A 14 -0.04 -28.28 12.35
N ARG A 15 -1.24 -28.86 12.21
CA ARG A 15 -1.89 -29.66 13.25
C ARG A 15 -1.01 -30.81 13.75
N LEU A 16 -0.25 -31.45 12.85
CA LEU A 16 0.67 -32.53 13.21
C LEU A 16 1.82 -32.05 14.10
N ASP A 17 2.37 -30.86 13.81
CA ASP A 17 3.41 -30.25 14.65
C ASP A 17 2.85 -29.88 16.03
N THR A 18 1.60 -29.41 16.09
CA THR A 18 0.87 -29.16 17.34
C THR A 18 0.65 -30.44 18.15
N GLU A 19 0.21 -31.53 17.52
CA GLU A 19 0.03 -32.84 18.18
C GLU A 19 1.33 -33.36 18.79
N LYS A 20 2.43 -33.21 18.04
CA LYS A 20 3.77 -33.54 18.54
C LYS A 20 4.15 -32.67 19.74
N LEU A 21 3.94 -31.36 19.66
CA LEU A 21 4.24 -30.43 20.75
C LEU A 21 3.44 -30.77 22.02
N VAL A 22 2.16 -31.12 21.88
CA VAL A 22 1.31 -31.55 23.00
C VAL A 22 1.87 -32.81 23.67
N LEU A 23 2.23 -33.83 22.88
CA LEU A 23 2.74 -35.09 23.42
C LEU A 23 4.07 -34.89 24.16
N GLU A 24 5.01 -34.19 23.55
CA GLU A 24 6.33 -33.90 24.15
C GLU A 24 6.19 -33.04 25.40
N SER A 25 5.33 -32.03 25.39
CA SER A 25 5.12 -31.12 26.52
C SER A 25 4.42 -31.80 27.69
N ASN A 26 3.47 -32.70 27.43
CA ASN A 26 2.78 -33.46 28.48
C ASN A 26 3.70 -34.46 29.19
N GLU A 27 4.67 -35.05 28.49
CA GLU A 27 5.72 -35.85 29.14
C GLU A 27 6.70 -34.95 29.89
N LYS A 28 7.19 -33.87 29.26
CA LYS A 28 8.19 -32.96 29.86
C LYS A 28 7.68 -32.25 31.12
N PHE A 29 6.41 -31.85 31.15
CA PHE A 29 5.82 -31.06 32.23
C PHE A 29 4.79 -31.82 33.05
N LYS A 30 4.87 -33.16 33.03
CA LYS A 30 3.98 -34.07 33.73
C LYS A 30 3.79 -33.67 35.19
N GLY A 31 2.52 -33.56 35.61
CA GLY A 31 2.13 -33.18 36.97
C GLY A 31 2.11 -31.67 37.25
N ARG A 32 2.64 -30.82 36.35
CA ARG A 32 2.58 -29.34 36.48
C ARG A 32 1.39 -28.79 35.66
N CYS A 33 1.35 -29.11 34.37
CA CYS A 33 0.34 -28.62 33.43
C CYS A 33 -0.07 -29.70 32.43
N VAL A 34 -1.20 -29.48 31.75
CA VAL A 34 -1.73 -30.38 30.72
C VAL A 34 -1.93 -29.58 29.44
N PHE A 35 -1.21 -29.96 28.40
CA PHE A 35 -1.37 -29.44 27.05
C PHE A 35 -2.46 -30.21 26.32
N GLN A 36 -3.30 -29.48 25.60
CA GLN A 36 -4.33 -30.04 24.74
C GLN A 36 -4.62 -29.11 23.57
N ILE A 37 -5.14 -29.68 22.48
CA ILE A 37 -5.48 -28.91 21.30
C ILE A 37 -6.93 -28.45 21.41
N PHE A 38 -7.16 -27.19 21.10
CA PHE A 38 -8.48 -26.64 20.84
C PHE A 38 -8.69 -26.58 19.32
N ASP A 39 -9.77 -27.21 18.84
CA ASP A 39 -10.15 -27.16 17.42
C ASP A 39 -10.57 -25.74 17.07
N ALA A 40 -9.71 -25.04 16.33
CA ALA A 40 -9.95 -23.66 15.95
C ALA A 40 -11.21 -23.53 15.07
N ILE A 41 -11.94 -22.44 15.26
CA ILE A 41 -13.15 -22.13 14.51
C ILE A 41 -12.76 -21.56 13.15
N SER A 42 -13.21 -22.23 12.09
CA SER A 42 -13.08 -21.75 10.71
C SER A 42 -14.42 -21.24 10.19
N PRO A 43 -14.45 -20.50 9.06
CA PRO A 43 -15.69 -20.14 8.37
C PRO A 43 -16.54 -21.34 7.94
N LYS A 44 -16.00 -22.58 7.96
CA LYS A 44 -16.73 -23.81 7.65
C LYS A 44 -17.41 -24.45 8.87
N HIS A 45 -17.23 -23.90 10.06
CA HIS A 45 -17.83 -24.42 11.28
C HIS A 45 -19.36 -24.32 11.20
N GLU A 46 -20.08 -25.35 11.68
CA GLU A 46 -21.54 -25.45 11.54
C GLU A 46 -22.30 -24.26 12.15
N ASP A 47 -21.86 -23.79 13.32
CA ASP A 47 -22.43 -22.64 14.02
C ASP A 47 -21.84 -21.28 13.58
N PHE A 48 -20.95 -21.23 12.58
CA PHE A 48 -20.23 -19.99 12.24
C PHE A 48 -21.19 -18.84 11.92
N GLU A 49 -22.17 -19.07 11.05
CA GLU A 49 -23.17 -18.06 10.67
C GLU A 49 -24.03 -17.60 11.85
N LYS A 50 -24.34 -18.51 12.78
CA LYS A 50 -25.07 -18.17 14.00
C LYS A 50 -24.25 -17.23 14.89
N PHE A 51 -22.95 -17.51 15.04
CA PHE A 51 -22.06 -16.62 15.78
C PHE A 51 -21.90 -15.27 15.11
N VAL A 52 -21.81 -15.20 13.78
CA VAL A 52 -21.79 -13.93 13.04
C VAL A 52 -23.05 -13.13 13.36
N GLN A 53 -24.24 -13.73 13.30
CA GLN A 53 -25.49 -13.03 13.61
C GLN A 53 -25.57 -12.53 15.06
N GLU A 54 -24.97 -13.24 16.01
CA GLU A 54 -25.02 -12.89 17.44
C GLU A 54 -23.94 -11.88 17.87
N LEU A 55 -22.74 -12.03 17.32
CA LEU A 55 -21.52 -11.41 17.81
C LEU A 55 -20.89 -10.43 16.83
N TYR A 56 -21.35 -10.31 15.58
CA TYR A 56 -20.90 -9.28 14.65
C TYR A 56 -21.93 -8.13 14.57
N ASP A 57 -21.45 -6.89 14.50
CA ASP A 57 -22.30 -5.73 14.25
C ASP A 57 -21.59 -4.74 13.33
N SER A 58 -22.05 -4.68 12.08
CA SER A 58 -21.52 -3.78 11.07
C SER A 58 -21.72 -2.31 11.42
N SER A 59 -22.78 -1.95 12.16
CA SER A 59 -23.03 -0.57 12.59
C SER A 59 -22.03 -0.11 13.66
N ASN A 60 -21.57 -1.03 14.51
CA ASN A 60 -20.52 -0.76 15.49
C ASN A 60 -19.14 -0.77 14.85
N LEU A 61 -18.88 -1.67 13.89
CA LEU A 61 -17.66 -1.67 13.08
C LEU A 61 -17.44 -0.31 12.42
N LEU A 62 -18.46 0.26 11.77
CA LEU A 62 -18.37 1.58 11.11
C LEU A 62 -17.98 2.74 12.05
N LYS A 63 -18.07 2.53 13.37
CA LYS A 63 -17.71 3.51 14.41
C LYS A 63 -16.43 3.13 15.16
N SER A 64 -15.84 1.97 14.87
CA SER A 64 -14.69 1.45 15.62
C SER A 64 -13.40 2.12 15.20
N ASP A 65 -12.45 2.20 16.13
CA ASP A 65 -11.12 2.72 15.80
C ASP A 65 -10.47 1.83 14.72
N TRP A 66 -10.69 0.51 14.76
CA TRP A 66 -10.19 -0.45 13.77
C TRP A 66 -10.61 -0.09 12.35
N PHE A 67 -11.89 0.21 12.11
CA PHE A 67 -12.38 0.56 10.77
C PHE A 67 -11.72 1.82 10.21
N HIS A 68 -11.36 2.76 11.09
CA HIS A 68 -10.66 3.99 10.76
C HIS A 68 -9.12 3.87 10.76
N SER A 69 -8.57 2.70 11.09
CA SER A 69 -7.12 2.45 11.02
C SER A 69 -6.65 2.17 9.59
N ASP A 70 -5.35 2.32 9.31
CA ASP A 70 -4.77 1.99 7.99
C ASP A 70 -4.88 0.51 7.60
N TYR A 71 -5.16 -0.36 8.57
CA TYR A 71 -5.06 -1.80 8.44
C TYR A 71 -6.41 -2.46 8.10
N CYS A 72 -7.52 -1.77 8.38
CA CYS A 72 -8.84 -2.27 7.99
C CYS A 72 -9.18 -1.84 6.57
N TYR A 73 -9.23 -2.76 5.61
CA TYR A 73 -9.52 -2.37 4.22
C TYR A 73 -11.02 -2.20 3.94
N GLN A 74 -11.91 -3.02 4.51
CA GLN A 74 -13.36 -2.96 4.30
C GLN A 74 -14.17 -3.53 5.48
N GLU A 75 -13.96 -4.81 5.81
CA GLU A 75 -14.65 -5.51 6.91
C GLU A 75 -13.68 -6.48 7.59
N LEU A 76 -14.08 -7.00 8.75
CA LEU A 76 -13.37 -8.10 9.39
C LEU A 76 -13.48 -9.35 8.51
N LEU A 77 -12.35 -9.98 8.19
CA LEU A 77 -12.35 -11.20 7.38
C LEU A 77 -13.01 -12.34 8.15
N PRO A 78 -13.73 -13.26 7.48
CA PRO A 78 -14.31 -14.43 8.13
C PRO A 78 -13.29 -15.25 8.94
N GLN A 79 -12.03 -15.30 8.47
CA GLN A 79 -10.92 -15.96 9.16
C GLN A 79 -10.51 -15.23 10.44
N GLU A 80 -10.46 -13.89 10.42
CA GLU A 80 -10.17 -13.08 11.61
C GLU A 80 -11.28 -13.23 12.65
N PHE A 81 -12.54 -13.30 12.20
CA PHE A 81 -13.69 -13.61 13.06
C PHE A 81 -13.58 -15.03 13.65
N GLY A 82 -13.20 -16.04 12.85
CA GLY A 82 -12.96 -17.40 13.34
C GLY A 82 -11.82 -17.51 14.34
N CYS A 83 -10.73 -16.78 14.12
CA CYS A 83 -9.64 -16.64 15.09
C CYS A 83 -10.19 -16.05 16.40
N TYR A 84 -10.86 -14.90 16.36
CA TYR A 84 -11.48 -14.30 17.54
C TYR A 84 -12.40 -15.27 18.27
N LEU A 85 -13.30 -15.95 17.56
CA LEU A 85 -14.21 -16.93 18.14
C LEU A 85 -13.48 -18.06 18.87
N SER A 86 -12.35 -18.53 18.33
CA SER A 86 -11.53 -19.57 18.97
C SER A 86 -11.04 -19.12 20.35
N HIS A 87 -10.55 -17.88 20.46
CA HIS A 87 -10.16 -17.29 21.74
C HIS A 87 -11.38 -17.08 22.66
N TYR A 88 -12.48 -16.54 22.14
CA TYR A 88 -13.70 -16.28 22.89
C TYR A 88 -14.30 -17.54 23.52
N LEU A 89 -14.31 -18.66 22.80
CA LEU A 89 -14.76 -19.95 23.33
C LEU A 89 -13.83 -20.49 24.42
N LEU A 90 -12.52 -20.31 24.29
CA LEU A 90 -11.58 -20.64 25.35
C LEU A 90 -11.72 -19.72 26.57
N TRP A 91 -12.07 -18.44 26.40
CA TRP A 91 -12.44 -17.58 27.53
C TRP A 91 -13.68 -18.12 28.25
N LYS A 92 -14.70 -18.57 27.51
CA LYS A 92 -15.88 -19.22 28.11
C LYS A 92 -15.51 -20.49 28.88
N GLU A 93 -14.58 -21.29 28.36
CA GLU A 93 -14.08 -22.48 29.05
C GLU A 93 -13.28 -22.11 30.31
N CYS A 94 -12.48 -21.05 30.30
CA CYS A 94 -11.78 -20.53 31.49
C CYS A 94 -12.76 -20.15 32.60
N VAL A 95 -13.85 -19.45 32.27
CA VAL A 95 -14.91 -19.10 33.22
C VAL A 95 -15.63 -20.35 33.73
N LYS A 96 -15.97 -21.28 32.84
CA LYS A 96 -16.69 -22.52 33.17
C LYS A 96 -15.89 -23.43 34.10
N THR A 97 -14.59 -23.60 33.84
CA THR A 97 -13.70 -24.41 34.68
C THR A 97 -13.29 -23.69 35.96
N ASN A 98 -13.47 -22.36 36.01
CA ASN A 98 -13.07 -21.49 37.12
C ASN A 98 -11.62 -21.71 37.53
N GLN A 99 -10.73 -21.89 36.55
CA GLN A 99 -9.29 -22.04 36.71
C GLN A 99 -8.56 -21.17 35.68
N PRO A 100 -7.38 -20.62 36.02
CA PRO A 100 -6.55 -19.96 35.03
C PRO A 100 -6.11 -20.93 33.93
N ILE A 101 -6.02 -20.43 32.71
CA ILE A 101 -5.58 -21.20 31.53
C ILE A 101 -4.50 -20.45 30.78
N ILE A 102 -3.74 -21.19 29.97
CA ILE A 102 -2.82 -20.66 28.98
C ILE A 102 -3.42 -20.95 27.62
N ILE A 103 -3.44 -19.95 26.76
CA ILE A 103 -3.89 -20.08 25.37
C ILE A 103 -2.69 -19.77 24.49
N LEU A 104 -2.39 -20.66 23.56
CA LEU A 104 -1.32 -20.58 22.57
C LEU A 104 -1.90 -20.74 21.17
N GLU A 105 -1.29 -20.13 20.16
CA GLU A 105 -1.54 -20.41 18.74
C GLU A 105 -0.62 -21.55 18.24
N ASP A 106 -0.90 -22.08 17.05
CA ASP A 106 -0.15 -23.22 16.49
C ASP A 106 1.20 -22.87 15.85
N ASP A 107 1.55 -21.59 15.82
CA ASP A 107 2.81 -21.08 15.30
C ASP A 107 3.80 -20.66 16.39
N VAL A 108 3.67 -21.19 17.60
CA VAL A 108 4.62 -20.95 18.70
C VAL A 108 5.64 -22.07 18.89
N ALA A 109 6.74 -21.74 19.55
CA ALA A 109 7.68 -22.65 20.17
C ALA A 109 7.85 -22.28 21.66
N LEU A 110 8.03 -23.29 22.52
CA LEU A 110 8.21 -23.07 23.96
C LEU A 110 9.68 -22.79 24.29
N GLU A 111 9.94 -21.70 25.00
CA GLU A 111 11.29 -21.36 25.46
C GLU A 111 11.63 -22.06 26.79
N SER A 112 12.92 -22.08 27.12
CA SER A 112 13.43 -22.77 28.31
C SER A 112 12.83 -22.26 29.63
N ASN A 113 12.42 -21.00 29.69
CA ASN A 113 11.81 -20.36 30.86
C ASN A 113 10.28 -20.50 30.93
N PHE A 114 9.63 -21.25 30.01
CA PHE A 114 8.16 -21.37 29.95
C PHE A 114 7.51 -21.74 31.29
N MET A 115 8.04 -22.75 31.98
CA MET A 115 7.46 -23.19 33.25
C MET A 115 7.66 -22.18 34.38
N GLN A 116 8.77 -21.45 34.38
CA GLN A 116 9.02 -20.41 35.37
C GLN A 116 7.99 -19.29 35.19
N ALA A 117 7.81 -18.83 33.96
CA ALA A 117 6.82 -17.81 33.64
C ALA A 117 5.39 -18.21 34.01
N LEU A 118 5.03 -19.48 33.78
CA LEU A 118 3.74 -20.01 34.19
C LEU A 118 3.55 -19.94 35.72
N GLU A 119 4.55 -20.37 36.49
CA GLU A 119 4.48 -20.35 37.95
C GLU A 119 4.42 -18.93 38.52
N ASP A 120 5.13 -17.99 37.90
CA ASP A 120 5.09 -16.58 38.28
C ASP A 120 3.72 -15.97 37.96
N CYS A 121 3.17 -16.22 36.77
CA CYS A 121 1.82 -15.79 36.40
C CYS A 121 0.78 -16.27 37.42
N LEU A 122 0.84 -17.55 37.83
CA LEU A 122 -0.08 -18.13 38.82
C LEU A 122 0.04 -17.52 40.23
N LYS A 123 1.23 -17.01 40.60
CA LYS A 123 1.47 -16.32 41.88
C LYS A 123 1.19 -14.82 41.80
N SER A 124 1.09 -14.27 40.59
CA SER A 124 0.88 -12.85 40.35
C SER A 124 -0.60 -12.45 40.53
N PRO A 125 -0.90 -11.16 40.80
CA PRO A 125 -2.27 -10.67 40.87
C PRO A 125 -2.83 -10.25 39.50
N PHE A 126 -2.17 -10.63 38.39
CA PHE A 126 -2.50 -10.15 37.06
C PHE A 126 -3.50 -11.08 36.38
N ASP A 127 -4.57 -10.50 35.86
CA ASP A 127 -5.66 -11.26 35.23
C ASP A 127 -5.32 -11.71 33.79
N PHE A 128 -4.38 -11.02 33.15
CA PHE A 128 -3.95 -11.26 31.78
C PHE A 128 -2.46 -10.92 31.63
N VAL A 129 -1.71 -11.84 31.02
CA VAL A 129 -0.27 -11.67 30.76
C VAL A 129 0.07 -12.30 29.42
N ARG A 130 0.59 -11.51 28.47
CA ARG A 130 1.14 -12.01 27.22
C ARG A 130 2.42 -12.79 27.47
N LEU A 131 2.53 -13.94 26.82
CA LEU A 131 3.72 -14.79 26.84
C LEU A 131 4.64 -14.50 25.64
N TYR A 132 4.12 -13.78 24.65
CA TYR A 132 4.88 -13.22 23.54
C TYR A 132 4.25 -11.91 23.10
N GLY A 133 5.08 -11.00 22.60
CA GLY A 133 4.62 -9.75 22.02
C GLY A 133 5.73 -9.09 21.22
N HIS A 134 5.33 -8.18 20.35
CA HIS A 134 6.25 -7.29 19.63
C HIS A 134 5.68 -5.89 19.62
N TYR A 135 6.55 -4.88 19.54
CA TYR A 135 6.07 -3.52 19.38
C TYR A 135 5.49 -3.35 17.98
N TRP A 136 4.34 -2.70 17.91
CA TRP A 136 3.61 -2.52 16.68
C TRP A 136 3.96 -1.19 16.01
N GLY A 137 4.53 -1.22 14.79
CA GLY A 137 5.09 -0.02 14.15
C GLY A 137 6.45 0.35 14.77
N GLY A 138 7.21 1.21 14.09
CA GLY A 138 8.62 1.56 14.40
C GLY A 138 8.86 2.31 15.72
N HIS A 139 8.18 1.95 16.79
CA HIS A 139 8.41 2.42 18.16
C HIS A 139 9.84 2.11 18.59
N LYS A 140 10.46 3.11 19.20
CA LYS A 140 11.77 2.99 19.83
C LYS A 140 11.53 3.07 21.33
N THR A 141 11.18 1.94 21.94
CA THR A 141 11.07 1.90 23.40
C THR A 141 12.46 2.03 24.02
N ASN A 142 12.54 2.67 25.19
CA ASN A 142 13.82 2.92 25.86
C ASN A 142 14.50 1.63 26.28
N LEU A 143 13.71 0.60 26.58
CA LEU A 143 14.22 -0.66 27.09
C LEU A 143 14.44 -1.72 26.00
N CYS A 144 13.95 -1.47 24.77
CA CYS A 144 14.01 -2.41 23.64
C CYS A 144 13.66 -3.85 24.06
N ALA A 145 12.65 -3.98 24.94
CA ALA A 145 12.42 -5.20 25.71
C ALA A 145 11.70 -6.29 24.89
N LEU A 146 11.09 -5.89 23.77
CA LEU A 146 10.40 -6.75 22.81
C LEU A 146 10.95 -6.50 21.39
N PRO A 147 10.88 -7.49 20.49
CA PRO A 147 11.24 -7.28 19.09
C PRO A 147 10.35 -6.22 18.44
N ILE A 148 10.90 -5.51 17.45
CA ILE A 148 10.15 -4.56 16.61
C ILE A 148 9.69 -5.32 15.38
N TYR A 149 8.38 -5.37 15.14
CA TYR A 149 7.88 -5.91 13.88
C TYR A 149 8.20 -4.94 12.75
N THR A 150 8.99 -5.40 11.79
CA THR A 150 9.24 -4.67 10.54
C THR A 150 8.67 -5.47 9.38
N GLU A 151 7.82 -4.84 8.56
CA GLU A 151 7.23 -5.44 7.33
C GLU A 151 8.29 -6.06 6.38
N THR A 152 9.55 -5.65 6.53
CA THR A 152 10.71 -6.19 5.82
C THR A 152 11.01 -7.66 6.14
N GLU A 153 10.60 -8.17 7.30
CA GLU A 153 10.76 -9.59 7.65
C GLU A 153 9.77 -10.50 6.89
N GLU A 154 8.55 -10.02 6.63
CA GLU A 154 7.59 -10.71 5.74
C GLU A 154 8.04 -10.67 4.27
N ALA A 155 8.61 -9.55 3.83
CA ALA A 155 9.13 -9.41 2.47
C ALA A 155 10.30 -10.37 2.20
N LYS A 156 11.23 -10.53 3.16
CA LYS A 156 12.37 -11.46 3.00
C LYS A 156 11.94 -12.93 2.92
N ALA A 157 10.91 -13.33 3.69
CA ALA A 157 10.38 -14.69 3.66
C ALA A 157 9.60 -15.01 2.36
N SER A 158 9.05 -14.00 1.70
CA SER A 158 8.31 -14.14 0.43
C SER A 158 9.20 -14.06 -0.82
N ILE A 159 10.30 -13.30 -0.77
CA ILE A 159 11.25 -13.13 -1.89
C ILE A 159 12.05 -14.40 -2.18
N GLU A 160 12.30 -15.27 -1.18
CA GLU A 160 13.08 -16.51 -1.36
C GLU A 160 12.40 -17.55 -2.29
N LYS A 161 11.14 -17.32 -2.70
CA LYS A 161 10.34 -18.24 -3.55
C LYS A 161 10.18 -17.83 -5.02
N THR A 162 10.83 -16.77 -5.50
CA THR A 162 10.72 -16.37 -6.91
C THR A 162 12.09 -16.19 -7.56
N PRO A 163 12.52 -17.10 -8.45
CA PRO A 163 13.63 -16.82 -9.36
C PRO A 163 13.16 -15.77 -10.37
N ILE A 164 13.76 -14.58 -10.34
CA ILE A 164 13.55 -13.55 -11.36
C ILE A 164 14.50 -13.88 -12.52
N GLU A 165 13.94 -14.35 -13.64
CA GLU A 165 14.63 -14.34 -14.93
C GLU A 165 14.75 -12.88 -15.40
N ASN A 166 15.99 -12.37 -15.41
CA ASN A 166 16.31 -11.08 -16.01
C ASN A 166 16.28 -11.22 -17.54
N TYR A 167 15.25 -10.67 -18.19
CA TYR A 167 15.30 -10.39 -19.62
C TYR A 167 15.77 -8.94 -19.82
N GLU A 168 17.04 -8.81 -20.21
CA GLU A 168 17.62 -7.56 -20.70
C GLU A 168 16.98 -7.20 -22.06
N VAL A 169 16.31 -6.05 -22.14
CA VAL A 169 15.87 -5.45 -23.41
C VAL A 169 16.68 -4.19 -23.64
N THR A 170 17.66 -4.27 -24.53
CA THR A 170 18.39 -3.10 -25.05
C THR A 170 17.56 -2.36 -26.10
N PRO A 171 17.54 -1.01 -26.10
CA PRO A 171 16.89 -0.21 -27.14
C PRO A 171 17.77 -0.11 -28.42
N PRO A 172 17.17 0.00 -29.63
CA PRO A 172 17.93 0.16 -30.86
C PRO A 172 18.48 1.59 -31.04
N PRO A 173 19.62 1.76 -31.74
CA PRO A 173 20.30 3.05 -31.89
C PRO A 173 19.61 3.98 -32.93
N PRO A 174 19.85 5.30 -32.83
CA PRO A 174 19.23 6.31 -33.71
C PRO A 174 19.93 6.36 -35.09
N ASN A 175 19.14 6.52 -36.15
CA ASN A 175 19.66 6.73 -37.51
C ASN A 175 19.87 8.22 -37.81
N PRO A 176 20.90 8.61 -38.59
CA PRO A 176 21.30 9.99 -38.77
C PRO A 176 20.48 10.74 -39.82
N ALA A 177 20.21 12.02 -39.55
CA ALA A 177 19.67 12.98 -40.49
C ALA A 177 20.64 13.22 -41.66
N GLN A 178 20.13 13.25 -42.89
CA GLN A 178 20.85 13.79 -44.05
C GLN A 178 20.23 15.12 -44.44
N ASP A 179 20.98 16.19 -44.19
CA ASP A 179 20.81 17.51 -44.80
C ASP A 179 20.97 17.42 -46.32
N ALA A 180 20.01 17.96 -47.07
CA ALA A 180 20.18 18.28 -48.47
C ALA A 180 20.11 19.80 -48.62
N GLN A 181 21.28 20.39 -48.87
CA GLN A 181 21.45 21.80 -49.23
C GLN A 181 20.70 22.11 -50.53
N GLN A 182 20.00 23.24 -50.51
CA GLN A 182 19.26 23.80 -51.64
C GLN A 182 20.15 24.86 -52.29
N ASP A 183 20.76 24.52 -53.43
CA ASP A 183 21.57 25.47 -54.21
C ASP A 183 20.68 26.50 -54.91
N PHE A 184 20.93 27.77 -54.58
CA PHE A 184 20.38 28.95 -55.23
C PHE A 184 20.94 29.08 -56.65
N ILE A 185 20.08 29.08 -57.68
CA ILE A 185 20.45 29.50 -59.03
C ILE A 185 20.27 31.01 -59.12
N ILE A 186 21.41 31.72 -59.21
CA ILE A 186 21.49 33.16 -59.45
C ILE A 186 21.13 33.44 -60.91
N GLU A 187 20.03 34.14 -61.10
CA GLU A 187 19.54 34.66 -62.37
C GLU A 187 20.44 35.81 -62.84
N THR A 188 21.24 35.59 -63.89
CA THR A 188 22.06 36.65 -64.48
C THR A 188 21.21 37.45 -65.46
N GLN A 189 20.84 38.66 -65.06
CA GLN A 189 20.29 39.67 -65.97
C GLN A 189 21.30 40.01 -67.06
N GLN A 190 20.89 39.90 -68.33
CA GLN A 190 21.55 40.58 -69.44
C GLN A 190 20.71 41.78 -69.85
N ASP A 191 21.24 42.96 -69.54
CA ASP A 191 20.80 44.25 -70.05
C ASP A 191 21.00 44.32 -71.59
N PRO A 192 20.11 45.01 -72.33
CA PRO A 192 20.13 45.03 -73.79
C PRO A 192 21.16 46.04 -74.32
N LYS A 193 22.14 45.55 -75.10
CA LYS A 193 23.03 46.43 -75.86
C LYS A 193 22.34 47.03 -77.08
N GLU A 194 22.67 48.30 -77.31
CA GLU A 194 22.12 49.28 -78.24
C GLU A 194 22.03 48.87 -79.72
N LEU A 195 21.04 49.49 -80.38
CA LEU A 195 20.81 49.57 -81.82
C LEU A 195 22.02 50.09 -82.62
N PRO A 196 22.27 49.57 -83.85
CA PRO A 196 22.92 50.33 -84.89
C PRO A 196 21.90 51.04 -85.82
N ASN A 197 22.30 52.25 -86.21
CA ASN A 197 21.67 53.27 -87.03
C ASN A 197 21.09 52.83 -88.41
N PRO A 198 20.20 53.64 -89.02
CA PRO A 198 19.27 53.19 -90.06
C PRO A 198 19.97 53.01 -91.41
N CYS A 199 20.00 51.76 -91.88
CA CYS A 199 20.42 51.46 -93.24
C CYS A 199 19.32 51.88 -94.22
N LYS A 200 19.61 52.86 -95.08
CA LYS A 200 18.75 53.27 -96.20
C LYS A 200 18.65 52.10 -97.19
N ILE A 201 17.51 51.42 -97.20
CA ILE A 201 17.20 50.37 -98.18
C ILE A 201 16.45 51.03 -99.34
N ALA A 202 17.09 51.04 -100.51
CA ALA A 202 16.46 51.38 -101.79
C ALA A 202 15.25 50.47 -102.07
N PRO A 203 14.17 50.94 -102.71
CA PRO A 203 12.96 50.14 -102.92
C PRO A 203 13.25 49.03 -103.93
N GLN A 204 13.67 47.86 -103.44
CA GLN A 204 13.72 46.66 -104.24
C GLN A 204 12.27 46.20 -104.47
N LYS A 205 11.89 46.07 -105.75
CA LYS A 205 10.64 45.42 -106.16
C LYS A 205 10.69 43.96 -105.73
N THR A 206 10.29 43.68 -104.49
CA THR A 206 10.02 42.33 -104.03
C THR A 206 8.72 41.87 -104.68
N SER A 207 8.79 40.86 -105.55
CA SER A 207 7.59 40.17 -105.99
C SER A 207 6.93 39.52 -104.78
N PHE A 208 5.80 40.05 -104.34
CA PHE A 208 4.98 39.44 -103.29
C PHE A 208 4.56 38.05 -103.78
N ASN A 209 5.09 36.98 -103.16
CA ASN A 209 4.61 35.63 -103.39
C ASN A 209 3.49 35.34 -102.36
N PRO A 210 2.21 35.47 -102.75
CA PRO A 210 1.08 35.34 -101.83
C PRO A 210 1.02 33.97 -101.15
N VAL A 211 1.57 32.92 -101.78
CA VAL A 211 1.57 31.55 -101.24
C VAL A 211 2.56 31.41 -100.07
N VAL A 212 3.76 31.97 -100.20
CA VAL A 212 4.78 31.95 -99.12
C VAL A 212 4.31 32.78 -97.93
N PHE A 213 3.77 33.98 -98.18
CA PHE A 213 3.20 34.83 -97.12
C PHE A 213 2.04 34.15 -96.39
N LYS A 214 1.13 33.48 -97.11
CA LYS A 214 0.02 32.71 -96.52
C LYS A 214 0.52 31.54 -95.67
N LYS A 215 1.64 30.90 -96.04
CA LYS A 215 2.28 29.81 -95.27
C LYS A 215 2.93 30.34 -94.00
N ILE A 216 3.62 31.48 -94.07
CA ILE A 216 4.22 32.17 -92.90
C ILE A 216 3.12 32.64 -91.95
N LYS A 217 2.07 33.29 -92.45
CA LYS A 217 0.90 33.73 -91.66
C LYS A 217 0.23 32.56 -90.92
N ARG A 218 0.06 31.41 -91.58
CA ARG A 218 -0.47 30.19 -90.94
C ARG A 218 0.44 29.65 -89.83
N LYS A 219 1.76 29.64 -90.04
CA LYS A 219 2.73 29.22 -89.00
C LYS A 219 2.73 30.18 -87.81
N LEU A 220 2.70 31.48 -88.07
CA LEU A 220 2.63 32.52 -87.03
C LEU A 220 1.34 32.41 -86.22
N ASN A 221 0.18 32.28 -86.88
CA ASN A 221 -1.09 32.11 -86.18
C ASN A 221 -1.13 30.83 -85.33
N ARG A 222 -0.53 29.72 -85.81
CA ARG A 222 -0.39 28.48 -85.02
C ARG A 222 0.52 28.68 -83.81
N PHE A 223 1.62 29.39 -83.97
CA PHE A 223 2.54 29.71 -82.88
C PHE A 223 1.87 30.59 -81.81
N ILE A 224 1.15 31.64 -82.22
CA ILE A 224 0.36 32.49 -81.33
C ILE A 224 -0.69 31.66 -80.57
N GLY A 225 -1.42 30.77 -81.26
CA GLY A 225 -2.36 29.87 -80.61
C GLY A 225 -1.71 28.94 -79.59
N SER A 226 -0.51 28.42 -79.88
CA SER A 226 0.28 27.61 -78.93
C SER A 226 0.77 28.41 -77.73
N ILE A 227 1.13 29.68 -77.91
CA ILE A 227 1.52 30.57 -76.81
C ILE A 227 0.31 30.82 -75.91
N LEU A 228 -0.83 31.20 -76.47
CA LEU A 228 -2.05 31.47 -75.71
C LEU A 228 -2.50 30.25 -74.90
N ALA A 229 -2.44 29.05 -75.50
CA ALA A 229 -2.75 27.81 -74.80
C ALA A 229 -1.79 27.54 -73.63
N ARG A 230 -0.48 27.80 -73.79
CA ARG A 230 0.51 27.66 -72.71
C ARG A 230 0.31 28.70 -71.62
N THR A 231 -0.02 29.94 -71.96
CA THR A 231 -0.33 31.00 -70.99
C THR A 231 -1.53 30.62 -70.13
N GLU A 232 -2.55 29.99 -70.71
CA GLU A 232 -3.73 29.55 -69.96
C GLU A 232 -3.41 28.40 -69.00
N VAL A 233 -2.59 27.44 -69.44
CA VAL A 233 -2.08 26.37 -68.56
C VAL A 233 -1.24 26.97 -67.41
N TYR A 234 -0.39 27.96 -67.70
CA TYR A 234 0.43 28.63 -66.70
C TYR A 234 -0.43 29.34 -65.65
N LYS A 235 -1.47 30.08 -66.05
CA LYS A 235 -2.41 30.71 -65.10
C LYS A 235 -3.08 29.71 -64.16
N ASN A 236 -3.49 28.55 -64.70
CA ASN A 236 -4.09 27.49 -63.89
C ASN A 236 -3.09 26.90 -62.88
N ILE A 237 -1.83 26.71 -63.28
CA ILE A 237 -0.76 26.27 -62.37
C ILE A 237 -0.52 27.30 -61.27
N VAL A 238 -0.46 28.60 -61.60
CA VAL A 238 -0.31 29.67 -60.61
C VAL A 238 -1.48 29.66 -59.62
N GLY A 239 -2.72 29.56 -60.08
CA GLY A 239 -3.87 29.46 -59.18
C GLY A 239 -3.81 28.25 -58.23
N LYS A 240 -3.34 27.08 -58.71
CA LYS A 240 -3.12 25.91 -57.85
C LYS A 240 -2.01 26.13 -56.83
N TYR A 241 -0.98 26.90 -57.18
CA TYR A 241 0.12 27.23 -56.28
C TYR A 241 -0.35 28.19 -55.18
N ASP A 242 -1.18 29.18 -55.52
CA ASP A 242 -1.79 30.09 -54.56
C ASP A 242 -2.70 29.34 -53.58
N ASP A 243 -3.56 28.44 -54.09
CA ASP A 243 -4.41 27.56 -53.27
C ASP A 243 -3.59 26.67 -52.32
N LEU A 244 -2.45 26.16 -52.78
CA LEU A 244 -1.57 25.32 -51.97
C LEU A 244 -0.87 26.15 -50.88
N THR A 245 -0.46 27.38 -51.22
CA THR A 245 0.15 28.33 -50.28
C THR A 245 -0.83 28.68 -49.16
N GLY A 246 -2.09 28.99 -49.49
CA GLY A 246 -3.12 29.27 -48.48
C GLY A 246 -3.36 28.08 -47.53
N LYS A 247 -3.34 26.83 -48.03
CA LYS A 247 -3.42 25.64 -47.18
C LYS A 247 -2.21 25.45 -46.26
N TYR A 248 -1.03 25.86 -46.73
CA TYR A 248 0.19 25.80 -45.93
C TYR A 248 0.15 26.82 -44.79
N ASP A 249 -0.33 28.04 -45.05
CA ASP A 249 -0.52 29.08 -44.03
C ASP A 249 -1.54 28.65 -42.98
N ASP A 250 -2.68 28.09 -43.40
CA ASP A 250 -3.70 27.53 -42.50
C ASP A 250 -3.15 26.40 -41.61
N LEU A 251 -2.30 25.54 -42.16
CA LEU A 251 -1.67 24.45 -41.42
C LEU A 251 -0.65 24.97 -40.41
N THR A 252 0.12 25.98 -40.81
CA THR A 252 1.10 26.66 -39.95
C THR A 252 0.40 27.30 -38.75
N GLY A 253 -0.70 28.03 -38.97
CA GLY A 253 -1.49 28.61 -37.87
C GLY A 253 -2.03 27.56 -36.90
N LYS A 254 -2.48 26.41 -37.38
CA LYS A 254 -2.91 25.29 -36.51
C LYS A 254 -1.76 24.70 -35.71
N TYR A 255 -0.54 24.67 -36.27
CA TYR A 255 0.64 24.19 -35.59
C TYR A 255 1.06 25.13 -34.46
N ASP A 256 0.99 26.44 -34.69
CA ASP A 256 1.26 27.46 -33.67
C ASP A 256 0.23 27.38 -32.52
N ASP A 257 -1.06 27.25 -32.85
CA ASP A 257 -2.13 27.06 -31.87
C ASP A 257 -1.93 25.79 -31.02
N LEU A 258 -1.47 24.70 -31.64
CA LEU A 258 -1.19 23.44 -30.94
C LEU A 258 0.03 23.56 -30.02
N THR A 259 1.06 24.27 -30.48
CA THR A 259 2.28 24.56 -29.71
C THR A 259 1.93 25.36 -28.46
N GLY A 260 1.12 26.42 -28.59
CA GLY A 260 0.66 27.21 -27.44
C GLY A 260 -0.13 26.38 -26.41
N LYS A 261 -0.98 25.45 -26.86
CA LYS A 261 -1.68 24.52 -25.95
C LYS A 261 -0.74 23.54 -25.25
N TYR A 262 0.33 23.12 -25.91
CA TYR A 262 1.34 22.24 -25.33
C TYR A 262 2.13 22.97 -24.24
N ASP A 263 2.50 24.23 -24.47
CA ASP A 263 3.19 25.07 -23.49
C ASP A 263 2.31 25.31 -22.25
N ASP A 264 1.02 25.64 -22.45
CA ASP A 264 0.04 25.80 -21.37
C ASP A 264 -0.13 24.52 -20.53
N LEU A 265 -0.13 23.35 -21.18
CA LEU A 265 -0.25 22.07 -20.48
C LEU A 265 1.03 21.75 -19.69
N THR A 266 2.19 22.06 -20.26
CA THR A 266 3.49 21.89 -19.61
C THR A 266 3.57 22.76 -18.36
N GLY A 267 3.18 24.04 -18.45
CA GLY A 267 3.14 24.92 -17.27
C GLY A 267 2.21 24.42 -16.16
N LYS A 268 1.04 23.86 -16.51
CA LYS A 268 0.13 23.24 -15.52
C LYS A 268 0.74 22.00 -14.86
N TYR A 269 1.53 21.22 -15.61
CA TYR A 269 2.23 20.05 -15.08
C TYR A 269 3.32 20.45 -14.09
N ASP A 270 4.09 21.49 -14.39
CA ASP A 270 5.13 22.02 -13.51
C ASP A 270 4.54 22.58 -12.21
N ASP A 271 3.44 23.33 -12.30
CA ASP A 271 2.68 23.82 -11.14
C ASP A 271 2.16 22.68 -10.25
N LEU A 272 1.67 21.60 -10.87
CA LEU A 272 1.18 20.42 -10.14
C LEU A 272 2.32 19.67 -9.46
N THR A 273 3.45 19.53 -10.15
CA THR A 273 4.66 18.89 -9.63
C THR A 273 5.20 19.65 -8.41
N THR A 274 5.29 20.98 -8.50
CA THR A 274 5.70 21.84 -7.38
C THR A 274 4.77 21.71 -6.17
N LYS A 275 3.44 21.65 -6.40
CA LYS A 275 2.47 21.43 -5.32
C LYS A 275 2.62 20.05 -4.68
N TYR A 276 2.89 19.02 -5.48
CA TYR A 276 3.11 17.66 -5.00
C TYR A 276 4.37 17.58 -4.11
N GLU A 277 5.49 18.17 -4.54
CA GLU A 277 6.72 18.23 -3.74
C GLU A 277 6.52 19.01 -2.43
N SER A 278 5.79 20.14 -2.47
CA SER A 278 5.46 20.90 -1.26
C SER A 278 4.61 20.10 -0.27
N LEU A 279 3.67 19.29 -0.77
CA LEU A 279 2.85 18.41 0.06
C LEU A 279 3.67 17.28 0.67
N LEU A 280 4.55 16.64 -0.11
CA LEU A 280 5.47 15.62 0.39
C LEU A 280 6.38 16.16 1.50
N ALA A 281 6.94 17.36 1.33
CA ALA A 281 7.78 17.99 2.35
C ALA A 281 6.99 18.26 3.65
N LYS A 282 5.74 18.71 3.54
CA LYS A 282 4.85 18.89 4.70
C LYS A 282 4.53 17.56 5.37
N GLU A 283 4.27 16.51 4.59
CA GLU A 283 4.03 15.16 5.11
C GLU A 283 5.24 14.63 5.89
N VAL A 284 6.45 14.77 5.36
CA VAL A 284 7.69 14.36 6.03
C VAL A 284 7.89 15.11 7.35
N ASN A 285 7.73 16.45 7.35
CA ASN A 285 7.86 17.24 8.57
C ASN A 285 6.80 16.85 9.64
N ILE A 286 5.56 16.60 9.22
CA ILE A 286 4.50 16.10 10.12
C ILE A 286 4.87 14.72 10.67
N LYS A 287 5.40 13.81 9.85
CA LYS A 287 5.86 12.49 10.31
C LYS A 287 6.98 12.63 11.34
N GLU A 288 8.05 13.36 11.02
CA GLU A 288 9.19 13.56 11.93
C GLU A 288 8.72 14.14 13.27
N THR A 289 7.98 15.26 13.25
CA THR A 289 7.48 15.89 14.48
C THR A 289 6.48 15.03 15.25
N PHE A 290 5.68 14.21 14.58
CA PHE A 290 4.75 13.27 15.21
C PHE A 290 5.50 12.14 15.91
N TRP A 291 6.47 11.52 15.23
CA TRP A 291 7.24 10.40 15.76
C TRP A 291 8.19 10.84 16.88
N GLU A 292 8.83 12.02 16.75
CA GLU A 292 9.66 12.61 17.81
C GLU A 292 8.85 12.87 19.09
N ARG A 293 7.68 13.52 18.98
CA ARG A 293 6.80 13.75 20.14
C ARG A 293 6.28 12.44 20.76
N ARG A 294 6.21 11.38 19.98
CA ARG A 294 5.75 10.08 20.46
C ARG A 294 6.82 9.41 21.32
N ALA A 295 8.09 9.40 20.89
CA ALA A 295 9.20 8.79 21.62
C ALA A 295 9.37 9.34 23.05
N ASP A 296 9.23 10.65 23.26
CA ASP A 296 9.32 11.29 24.58
C ASP A 296 8.18 10.89 25.56
N SER A 297 7.09 10.34 25.01
CA SER A 297 5.88 9.97 25.76
C SER A 297 5.78 8.50 26.13
N GLU A 298 6.67 7.65 25.58
CA GLU A 298 6.63 6.21 25.82
C GLU A 298 7.12 5.90 27.24
N LYS A 299 6.26 5.22 28.02
CA LYS A 299 6.50 4.87 29.41
C LYS A 299 6.51 3.36 29.55
N GLU A 300 7.43 2.90 30.39
CA GLU A 300 7.67 1.48 30.60
C GLU A 300 7.91 1.23 32.10
N ALA A 301 7.45 0.08 32.59
CA ALA A 301 7.65 -0.34 33.97
C ALA A 301 7.70 -1.86 34.08
N PHE A 302 8.48 -2.33 35.05
CA PHE A 302 8.48 -3.73 35.46
C PHE A 302 7.82 -3.87 36.82
N PHE A 303 7.08 -4.96 36.97
CA PHE A 303 6.49 -5.42 38.21
C PHE A 303 6.96 -6.84 38.46
N LEU A 304 7.26 -7.18 39.71
CA LEU A 304 7.72 -8.52 40.10
C LEU A 304 8.80 -9.09 39.15
N GLU A 305 9.75 -8.23 38.75
CA GLU A 305 10.92 -8.48 37.89
C GLU A 305 10.62 -8.83 36.43
N HIS A 306 9.54 -9.57 36.16
CA HIS A 306 9.27 -10.14 34.84
C HIS A 306 8.04 -9.58 34.14
N PHE A 307 7.16 -8.85 34.84
CA PHE A 307 5.91 -8.36 34.26
C PHE A 307 6.09 -6.94 33.74
N TYR A 308 6.23 -6.84 32.42
CA TYR A 308 6.47 -5.62 31.71
C TYR A 308 5.17 -4.96 31.28
N LEU A 309 5.01 -3.69 31.66
CA LEU A 309 3.92 -2.81 31.23
C LEU A 309 4.51 -1.68 30.41
N THR A 310 3.85 -1.34 29.30
CA THR A 310 4.24 -0.21 28.45
C THR A 310 3.05 0.62 28.03
N SER A 311 3.27 1.89 27.74
CA SER A 311 2.30 2.76 27.07
C SER A 311 2.32 2.57 25.54
N VAL A 312 3.15 1.67 25.03
CA VAL A 312 3.26 1.32 23.61
C VAL A 312 2.34 0.16 23.28
N TYR A 313 1.85 0.12 22.05
CA TYR A 313 1.05 -0.99 21.56
C TYR A 313 1.93 -2.25 21.45
N VAL A 314 1.50 -3.34 22.10
CA VAL A 314 2.15 -4.66 22.01
C VAL A 314 1.22 -5.62 21.28
N ALA A 315 1.58 -5.99 20.06
CA ALA A 315 0.81 -6.88 19.20
C ALA A 315 1.14 -8.36 19.46
N SER A 316 0.21 -9.23 19.04
CA SER A 316 0.22 -10.70 19.04
C SER A 316 -0.75 -11.37 20.03
N THR A 317 -1.49 -12.36 19.54
CA THR A 317 -2.24 -13.35 20.33
C THR A 317 -1.57 -14.72 20.41
N ALA A 318 -0.32 -14.83 19.95
CA ALA A 318 0.44 -16.09 19.84
C ALA A 318 0.46 -16.88 21.16
N GLY A 319 0.50 -16.20 22.30
CA GLY A 319 0.17 -16.87 23.55
C GLY A 319 0.07 -15.96 24.76
N TYR A 320 -0.80 -16.36 25.70
CA TYR A 320 -1.06 -15.59 26.90
C TYR A 320 -1.63 -16.45 28.05
N TYR A 321 -1.40 -15.99 29.27
CA TYR A 321 -2.04 -16.45 30.49
C TYR A 321 -3.32 -15.64 30.76
N LEU A 322 -4.38 -16.31 31.24
CA LEU A 322 -5.66 -15.69 31.52
C LEU A 322 -6.33 -16.30 32.76
N THR A 323 -6.80 -15.44 33.67
CA THR A 323 -7.62 -15.85 34.83
C THR A 323 -9.11 -15.91 34.46
N PRO A 324 -9.95 -16.62 35.23
CA PRO A 324 -11.41 -16.59 35.04
C PRO A 324 -12.00 -15.19 35.13
N LYS A 325 -11.40 -14.32 35.96
CA LYS A 325 -11.78 -12.92 36.08
C LYS A 325 -11.47 -12.15 34.80
N GLY A 326 -10.25 -12.25 34.28
CA GLY A 326 -9.86 -11.63 33.02
C GLY A 326 -10.71 -12.14 31.85
N ALA A 327 -10.94 -13.45 31.77
CA ALA A 327 -11.79 -14.08 30.76
C ALA A 327 -13.22 -13.55 30.79
N LYS A 328 -13.83 -13.46 31.98
CA LYS A 328 -15.17 -12.90 32.15
C LYS A 328 -15.23 -11.45 31.65
N THR A 329 -14.24 -10.64 31.98
CA THR A 329 -14.17 -9.25 31.52
C THR A 329 -14.05 -9.14 30.00
N PHE A 330 -13.25 -9.99 29.34
CA PHE A 330 -13.18 -10.04 27.88
C PHE A 330 -14.48 -10.50 27.22
N ILE A 331 -15.18 -11.48 27.81
CA ILE A 331 -16.48 -11.95 27.32
C ILE A 331 -17.51 -10.83 27.42
N GLU A 332 -17.65 -10.18 28.58
CA GLU A 332 -18.60 -9.07 28.79
C GLU A 332 -18.34 -7.91 27.83
N ALA A 333 -17.07 -7.57 27.60
CA ALA A 333 -16.68 -6.55 26.63
C ALA A 333 -17.01 -6.99 25.19
N THR A 334 -16.76 -8.25 24.82
CA THR A 334 -17.13 -8.79 23.50
C THR A 334 -18.64 -8.75 23.28
N GLU A 335 -19.43 -9.12 24.28
CA GLU A 335 -20.90 -9.09 24.19
C GLU A 335 -21.44 -7.66 24.07
N ARG A 336 -20.79 -6.70 24.75
CA ARG A 336 -21.14 -5.28 24.73
C ARG A 336 -20.77 -4.59 23.42
N PHE A 337 -19.55 -4.82 22.91
CA PHE A 337 -19.01 -4.09 21.76
C PHE A 337 -19.17 -4.85 20.44
N LYS A 338 -19.42 -6.17 20.51
CA LYS A 338 -19.39 -7.09 19.37
C LYS A 338 -17.98 -7.23 18.79
N ILE A 339 -17.77 -8.29 18.03
CA ILE A 339 -16.50 -8.60 17.36
C ILE A 339 -16.40 -7.68 16.13
N ILE A 340 -15.84 -6.50 16.33
CA ILE A 340 -15.73 -5.45 15.31
C ILE A 340 -14.28 -5.18 14.89
N GLU A 341 -13.34 -5.96 15.40
CA GLU A 341 -11.92 -5.88 15.12
C GLU A 341 -11.24 -7.23 15.43
N PRO A 342 -10.04 -7.48 14.90
CA PRO A 342 -9.25 -8.65 15.25
C PRO A 342 -9.01 -8.77 16.77
N VAL A 343 -8.81 -10.00 17.24
CA VAL A 343 -8.73 -10.30 18.67
C VAL A 343 -7.52 -9.67 19.35
N ASP A 344 -6.39 -9.56 18.64
CA ASP A 344 -5.19 -8.89 19.12
C ASP A 344 -5.42 -7.39 19.35
N MET A 345 -6.13 -6.73 18.41
CA MET A 345 -6.59 -5.33 18.53
C MET A 345 -7.48 -5.14 19.74
N PHE A 346 -8.49 -6.01 19.89
CA PHE A 346 -9.43 -5.95 21.00
C PHE A 346 -8.71 -6.10 22.35
N MET A 347 -7.87 -7.13 22.49
CA MET A 347 -7.15 -7.41 23.73
C MET A 347 -6.09 -6.35 24.06
N ASN A 348 -5.61 -5.61 23.05
CA ASN A 348 -4.65 -4.54 23.28
C ASN A 348 -5.32 -3.22 23.68
N ASN A 349 -6.63 -3.09 23.50
CA ASN A 349 -7.35 -1.84 23.77
C ASN A 349 -8.02 -1.85 25.16
N PRO A 350 -7.35 -1.32 26.20
CA PRO A 350 -7.88 -1.33 27.57
C PRO A 350 -9.16 -0.53 27.74
N THR A 351 -9.56 0.29 26.75
CA THR A 351 -10.81 1.06 26.84
C THR A 351 -12.07 0.22 26.67
N TYR A 352 -11.96 -0.98 26.09
CA TYR A 352 -13.10 -1.90 25.98
C TYR A 352 -13.35 -2.66 27.28
N HIS A 353 -12.28 -3.14 27.91
CA HIS A 353 -12.37 -4.18 28.93
C HIS A 353 -11.72 -3.79 30.26
N ASP A 354 -10.92 -2.72 30.32
CA ASP A 354 -10.25 -2.29 31.56
C ASP A 354 -9.37 -3.37 32.23
N VAL A 355 -8.64 -4.12 31.39
CA VAL A 355 -7.66 -5.13 31.84
C VAL A 355 -6.24 -4.64 31.53
N ALA A 356 -5.31 -4.82 32.47
CA ALA A 356 -3.91 -4.47 32.29
C ALA A 356 -3.25 -5.37 31.23
N ASN A 357 -2.61 -4.77 30.23
CA ASN A 357 -1.92 -5.48 29.16
C ASN A 357 -0.44 -5.63 29.50
N LEU A 358 -0.12 -6.67 30.28
CA LEU A 358 1.24 -7.01 30.70
C LEU A 358 1.86 -8.03 29.75
N THR A 359 3.17 -7.98 29.59
CA THR A 359 3.95 -9.00 28.88
C THR A 359 4.98 -9.59 29.82
N TYR A 360 5.13 -10.92 29.85
CA TYR A 360 6.18 -11.57 30.62
C TYR A 360 7.50 -11.50 29.86
N LEU A 361 8.56 -11.08 30.55
CA LEU A 361 9.91 -10.95 29.99
C LEU A 361 10.96 -11.69 30.84
N PRO A 362 11.93 -12.39 30.22
CA PRO A 362 12.03 -12.66 28.77
C PRO A 362 10.87 -13.54 28.28
N CYS A 363 10.43 -13.35 27.02
CA CYS A 363 9.24 -14.04 26.49
C CYS A 363 9.38 -15.57 26.60
N PRO A 364 8.45 -16.26 27.29
CA PRO A 364 8.51 -17.71 27.48
C PRO A 364 8.11 -18.54 26.26
N ILE A 365 7.67 -17.90 25.18
CA ILE A 365 7.42 -18.54 23.88
C ILE A 365 8.02 -17.66 22.78
N SER A 366 8.33 -18.27 21.64
CA SER A 366 8.76 -17.58 20.43
C SER A 366 7.93 -18.04 19.23
N LEU A 367 8.02 -17.31 18.11
CA LEU A 367 7.36 -17.70 16.87
C LEU A 367 8.16 -18.78 16.16
N ASN A 368 7.49 -19.83 15.70
CA ASN A 368 8.11 -20.92 14.93
C ASN A 368 8.12 -20.60 13.42
N LYS A 369 8.71 -21.48 12.62
CA LYS A 369 8.87 -21.33 11.15
C LYS A 369 7.54 -21.12 10.39
N HIS A 370 6.40 -21.39 11.01
CA HIS A 370 5.09 -21.25 10.39
C HIS A 370 4.47 -19.87 10.60
N ALA A 371 4.96 -19.04 11.52
CA ALA A 371 4.34 -17.76 11.86
C ALA A 371 4.19 -16.80 10.67
N PHE A 372 5.14 -16.82 9.72
CA PHE A 372 5.09 -15.99 8.51
C PHE A 372 4.28 -16.60 7.35
N ASN A 373 3.84 -17.86 7.47
CA ASN A 373 3.04 -18.54 6.45
C ASN A 373 1.55 -18.34 6.75
N SER A 374 1.05 -17.11 6.74
CA SER A 374 -0.35 -16.83 7.10
C SER A 374 -1.33 -17.69 6.26
N THR A 375 -2.03 -18.61 6.92
CA THR A 375 -3.11 -19.42 6.34
C THR A 375 -4.35 -18.58 6.02
N ILE A 376 -4.34 -17.30 6.39
CA ILE A 376 -5.46 -16.34 6.29
C ILE A 376 -5.54 -15.68 4.90
N GLN A 377 -4.43 -15.64 4.14
CA GLN A 377 -4.35 -14.79 2.94
C GLN A 377 -5.00 -15.36 1.65
N ASN A 378 -5.49 -16.61 1.63
CA ASN A 378 -5.87 -17.30 0.39
C ASN A 378 -7.37 -17.65 0.23
N ALA A 379 -8.30 -16.81 0.73
CA ALA A 379 -9.74 -17.06 0.54
C ALA A 379 -10.48 -15.90 -0.15
N LYS A 380 -11.43 -16.25 -1.03
CA LYS A 380 -12.31 -15.32 -1.75
C LYS A 380 -13.12 -14.47 -0.76
N LYS A 381 -13.13 -13.17 -1.02
CA LYS A 381 -13.88 -12.15 -0.27
C LYS A 381 -15.38 -12.49 -0.26
N PRO A 382 -16.08 -12.34 0.89
CA PRO A 382 -17.54 -12.35 0.91
C PRO A 382 -18.08 -11.18 0.06
N ASP A 383 -19.20 -11.41 -0.63
CA ASP A 383 -19.83 -10.47 -1.57
C ASP A 383 -20.65 -9.38 -0.84
N ILE A 384 -20.10 -8.81 0.23
CA ILE A 384 -20.71 -7.69 0.96
C ILE A 384 -19.97 -6.42 0.54
N SER A 385 -20.62 -5.65 -0.34
CA SER A 385 -20.09 -4.39 -0.87
C SER A 385 -20.27 -3.25 0.14
N LEU A 386 -19.50 -3.24 1.24
CA LEU A 386 -19.24 -1.99 1.96
C LEU A 386 -18.15 -1.21 1.21
N LYS A 387 -18.51 -0.03 0.69
CA LYS A 387 -17.51 0.90 0.14
C LYS A 387 -16.69 1.44 1.31
N PRO A 388 -15.37 1.23 1.33
CA PRO A 388 -14.55 1.76 2.41
C PRO A 388 -14.60 3.29 2.37
N PRO A 389 -14.54 3.96 3.54
CA PRO A 389 -14.39 5.41 3.57
C PRO A 389 -13.12 5.79 2.82
N LYS A 390 -13.13 6.92 2.11
CA LYS A 390 -11.90 7.50 1.58
C LYS A 390 -11.05 7.94 2.77
N LYS A 391 -10.07 7.11 3.15
CA LYS A 391 -9.18 7.39 4.29
C LYS A 391 -8.24 8.52 3.92
N SER A 392 -8.26 9.59 4.71
CA SER A 392 -7.27 10.66 4.61
C SER A 392 -6.07 10.31 5.47
N TYR A 393 -4.89 10.71 5.03
CA TYR A 393 -3.66 10.66 5.83
C TYR A 393 -3.84 11.26 7.24
N PHE A 394 -4.63 12.33 7.36
CA PHE A 394 -4.91 12.96 8.64
C PHE A 394 -5.74 12.08 9.58
N ASP A 395 -6.69 11.30 9.06
CA ASP A 395 -7.53 10.40 9.85
C ASP A 395 -6.68 9.36 10.58
N ASN A 396 -5.64 8.86 9.88
CA ASN A 396 -4.68 7.90 10.42
C ASN A 396 -3.80 8.51 11.52
N LEU A 397 -3.31 9.73 11.31
CA LEU A 397 -2.52 10.43 12.31
C LEU A 397 -3.32 10.64 13.61
N PHE A 398 -4.61 10.99 13.48
CA PHE A 398 -5.51 11.11 14.63
C PHE A 398 -5.75 9.77 15.32
N TYR A 399 -5.98 8.69 14.57
CA TYR A 399 -6.08 7.33 15.11
C TYR A 399 -4.85 6.96 15.94
N HIS A 400 -3.65 7.10 15.37
CA HIS A 400 -2.40 6.76 16.07
C HIS A 400 -2.17 7.63 17.32
N LYS A 401 -2.52 8.92 17.25
CA LYS A 401 -2.45 9.85 18.39
C LYS A 401 -3.41 9.45 19.50
N PHE A 402 -4.66 9.15 19.15
CA PHE A 402 -5.70 8.82 20.13
C PHE A 402 -5.40 7.49 20.82
N ASN A 403 -4.95 6.49 20.06
CA ASN A 403 -4.53 5.21 20.63
C ASN A 403 -3.31 5.34 21.55
N ALA A 404 -2.31 6.15 21.18
CA ALA A 404 -1.19 6.44 22.10
C ALA A 404 -1.67 7.06 23.41
N GLN A 405 -2.62 7.99 23.35
CA GLN A 405 -3.20 8.60 24.56
C GLN A 405 -3.96 7.57 25.40
N LYS A 406 -4.70 6.63 24.78
CA LYS A 406 -5.38 5.54 25.50
C LYS A 406 -4.37 4.64 26.21
N CYS A 407 -3.33 4.19 25.51
CA CYS A 407 -2.28 3.34 26.08
C CYS A 407 -1.52 4.06 27.20
N LEU A 408 -1.21 5.35 27.06
CA LEU A 408 -0.56 6.15 28.10
C LEU A 408 -1.45 6.34 29.35
N LYS A 409 -2.74 6.60 29.16
CA LYS A 409 -3.71 6.67 30.27
C LYS A 409 -3.81 5.35 31.01
N ALA A 410 -3.89 4.24 30.27
CA ALA A 410 -3.92 2.89 30.84
C ALA A 410 -2.61 2.58 31.60
N PHE A 411 -1.45 2.92 31.02
CA PHE A 411 -0.16 2.78 31.68
C PHE A 411 -0.14 3.49 33.03
N HIS A 412 -0.52 4.77 33.08
CA HIS A 412 -0.56 5.51 34.35
C HIS A 412 -1.53 4.91 35.36
N LYS A 413 -2.72 4.47 34.91
CA LYS A 413 -3.71 3.82 35.75
C LYS A 413 -3.14 2.55 36.40
N TYR A 414 -2.63 1.62 35.60
CA TYR A 414 -2.15 0.33 36.11
C TYR A 414 -0.80 0.46 36.83
N SER A 415 0.06 1.38 36.40
CA SER A 415 1.30 1.67 37.13
C SER A 415 1.02 2.20 38.53
N LYS A 416 -0.02 3.03 38.70
CA LYS A 416 -0.48 3.46 40.03
C LYS A 416 -1.13 2.32 40.81
N GLN A 417 -1.99 1.52 40.18
CA GLN A 417 -2.68 0.40 40.82
C GLN A 417 -1.72 -0.65 41.36
N TYR A 418 -0.64 -0.95 40.63
CA TYR A 418 0.35 -1.96 40.99
C TYR A 418 1.65 -1.36 41.56
N ALA A 419 1.60 -0.11 42.04
CA ALA A 419 2.80 0.61 42.49
C ALA A 419 3.60 -0.14 43.58
N SER A 420 2.93 -0.90 44.46
CA SER A 420 3.58 -1.71 45.50
C SER A 420 4.35 -2.91 44.96
N LEU A 421 4.08 -3.34 43.73
CA LEU A 421 4.71 -4.49 43.07
C LEU A 421 5.82 -4.06 42.10
N LYS A 422 6.05 -2.74 41.98
CA LYS A 422 6.98 -2.18 41.02
C LYS A 422 8.41 -2.56 41.41
N THR A 423 9.14 -3.15 40.47
CA THR A 423 10.55 -3.45 40.68
C THR A 423 11.35 -2.16 40.50
N PRO A 424 12.19 -1.76 41.48
CA PRO A 424 13.14 -0.68 41.30
C PRO A 424 14.06 -1.03 40.13
N LYS A 425 14.13 -0.19 39.10
CA LYS A 425 15.20 -0.32 38.12
C LYS A 425 16.44 0.36 38.66
N GLU A 426 17.49 -0.41 38.89
CA GLU A 426 18.83 0.06 38.56
C GLU A 426 18.80 0.32 37.04
N VAL A 427 18.85 1.60 36.67
CA VAL A 427 18.93 2.04 35.27
C VAL A 427 20.35 1.83 34.77
#